data_AF-A0A6J4GXC8-F1
#
_entry.id   AF-A0A6J4GXC8-F1
#
_cell.length_a   1.000
_cell.length_b   1.000
_cell.length_c   1.000
_cell.angle_alpha   90.00
_cell.angle_beta   90.00
_cell.angle_gamma   90.00
#
_symmetry.space_group_name_H-M   'P 1'
#
loop_
_entity.id
_entity.type
_entity.pdbx_description
1 polymer ?
#
loop_
_entity_poly.entity_id
_entity_poly.type
_entity_poly.pdbx_seq_one_letter_code
_entity_poly.pdbx_strand_id
1 'polypeptide(L)' 'MDQADNYFNMFYDCFDKIEQNPFLFPSADHFKKGYRYCVCVVDTIYYRLNGDKRIEIITIIGRQAF' A
#
# COMPACT_ATOMS: atom_id res chain seq x y z
N MET A 1 -2.65 17.38 -17.63
CA MET A 1 -2.58 16.19 -16.76
C MET A 1 -3.09 16.67 -15.43
N ASP A 2 -4.29 16.25 -15.10
CA ASP A 2 -5.04 16.88 -14.01
C ASP A 2 -4.61 16.23 -12.69
N GLN A 3 -4.90 16.90 -11.58
CA GLN A 3 -4.42 16.47 -10.26
C GLN A 3 -4.83 15.02 -9.91
N ALA A 4 -5.98 14.58 -10.42
CA ALA A 4 -6.45 13.20 -10.29
C ALA A 4 -5.52 12.19 -10.98
N ASP A 5 -5.03 12.50 -12.19
CA ASP A 5 -4.13 11.62 -12.94
C ASP A 5 -2.81 11.44 -12.19
N ASN A 6 -2.24 12.53 -11.69
CA ASN A 6 -1.00 12.49 -10.93
C ASN A 6 -1.15 11.66 -9.65
N TYR A 7 -2.23 11.90 -8.90
CA TYR A 7 -2.52 11.13 -7.69
C TYR A 7 -2.70 9.63 -7.99
N PHE A 8 -3.38 9.30 -9.08
CA PHE A 8 -3.57 7.92 -9.51
C PHE A 8 -2.25 7.26 -9.92
N ASN A 9 -1.35 8.00 -10.60
CA ASN A 9 0.00 7.52 -10.94
C ASN A 9 0.85 7.23 -9.70
N MET A 10 0.69 7.99 -8.60
CA MET A 10 1.42 7.73 -7.36
C MET A 10 1.03 6.41 -6.68
N PHE A 11 -0.21 5.95 -6.88
CA PHE A 11 -0.60 4.61 -6.44
C PHE A 11 0.10 3.53 -7.26
N TYR A 12 0.18 3.68 -8.59
CA TYR A 12 0.91 2.75 -9.44
C TYR A 12 2.37 2.63 -9.02
N ASP A 13 3.06 3.75 -8.76
CA ASP A 13 4.43 3.74 -8.25
C ASP A 13 4.57 2.96 -6.93
N CYS A 14 3.56 3.00 -6.07
CA CYS A 14 3.55 2.23 -4.83
C CYS A 14 3.28 0.75 -5.08
N PHE A 15 2.35 0.42 -5.97
CA PHE A 15 2.07 -0.95 -6.36
C PHE A 15 3.29 -1.62 -7.01
N ASP A 16 4.01 -0.92 -7.89
CA ASP A 16 5.23 -1.43 -8.51
C ASP A 16 6.32 -1.73 -7.48
N LYS A 17 6.49 -0.86 -6.47
CA LYS A 17 7.45 -1.10 -5.37
C LYS A 17 7.03 -2.29 -4.51
N ILE A 18 5.73 -2.42 -4.24
CA ILE A 18 5.17 -3.55 -3.49
C ILE A 18 5.37 -4.86 -4.26
N GLU A 19 5.15 -4.86 -5.58
CA GLU A 19 5.36 -6.03 -6.44
C GLU A 19 6.85 -6.43 -6.48
N GLN A 20 7.74 -5.48 -6.73
CA GLN A 20 9.18 -5.73 -6.82
C GLN A 20 9.77 -6.26 -5.51
N ASN A 21 9.32 -5.73 -4.38
CA ASN A 21 9.76 -6.20 -3.06
C ASN A 21 8.66 -6.02 -2.01
N PRO A 22 7.80 -7.02 -1.79
CA PRO A 22 6.71 -6.92 -0.84
C PRO A 22 7.17 -6.87 0.62
N PHE A 23 8.45 -7.13 0.90
CA PHE A 23 9.04 -7.01 2.24
C PHE A 23 9.70 -5.65 2.48
N LEU A 24 9.72 -4.75 1.49
CA LEU A 24 10.29 -3.40 1.58
C LEU A 24 9.61 -2.54 2.63
N PHE A 25 8.29 -2.68 2.79
CA PHE A 25 7.51 -1.82 3.66
C PHE A 25 7.29 -2.42 5.06
N PRO A 26 7.05 -1.61 6.10
CA PRO A 26 6.93 -2.10 7.48
C PRO A 26 5.81 -3.12 7.69
N SER A 27 6.01 -3.97 8.70
CA SER A 27 4.97 -4.86 9.18
C SER A 27 3.92 -4.13 10.02
N ALA A 28 2.66 -4.51 9.83
CA ALA A 28 1.51 -4.10 10.64
C ALA A 28 1.26 -5.03 11.83
N ASP A 29 2.19 -5.95 12.17
CA ASP A 29 1.98 -7.00 13.18
C ASP A 29 1.57 -6.48 14.57
N HIS A 30 1.86 -5.21 14.88
CA HIS A 30 1.46 -4.56 16.12
C HIS A 30 -0.07 -4.41 16.29
N PHE A 31 -0.83 -4.38 15.19
CA PHE A 31 -2.31 -4.37 15.23
C PHE A 31 -2.94 -5.48 14.38
N LYS A 32 -2.24 -6.03 13.38
CA LYS A 32 -2.74 -7.13 12.56
C LYS A 32 -1.59 -7.97 11.98
N LYS A 33 -1.45 -9.20 12.49
CA LYS A 33 -0.40 -10.12 12.08
C LYS A 33 -0.46 -10.49 10.60
N GLY A 34 0.70 -10.52 9.94
CA GLY A 34 0.85 -10.91 8.54
C GLY A 34 0.49 -9.82 7.53
N TYR A 35 0.18 -8.61 8.00
CA TYR A 35 -0.11 -7.45 7.17
C TYR A 35 1.10 -6.55 7.07
N ARG A 36 1.15 -5.77 6.00
CA ARG A 36 2.15 -4.73 5.74
C ARG A 36 1.45 -3.47 5.26
N TYR A 37 2.12 -2.33 5.37
CA TYR A 37 1.54 -1.07 4.97
C TYR A 37 2.55 -0.15 4.28
N CYS A 38 2.11 0.48 3.19
CA CYS A 38 2.85 1.47 2.43
C CYS A 38 2.14 2.83 2.56
N VAL A 39 2.86 3.86 2.99
CA VAL A 39 2.32 5.23 3.00
C VAL A 39 2.52 5.83 1.61
N CYS A 40 1.39 6.10 0.93
CA CYS A 40 1.32 6.71 -0.39
C CYS A 40 0.74 8.12 -0.23
N VAL A 41 1.61 9.12 -0.13
CA VAL A 41 1.23 10.53 0.02
C VAL A 41 0.41 10.77 1.30
N VAL A 42 -0.91 10.91 1.17
CA VAL A 42 -1.86 11.09 2.27
C VAL A 42 -2.61 9.80 2.60
N ASP A 43 -2.48 8.77 1.78
CA ASP A 43 -3.16 7.49 1.95
C ASP A 43 -2.20 6.42 2.47
N THR A 44 -2.77 5.39 3.08
CA THR A 44 -2.04 4.19 3.50
C THR A 44 -2.64 2.97 2.81
N ILE A 45 -1.80 2.26 2.06
CA ILE A 45 -2.14 1.01 1.39
C ILE A 45 -1.79 -0.13 2.35
N TYR A 46 -2.79 -0.91 2.76
CA TYR A 46 -2.59 -2.12 3.54
C TYR A 46 -2.66 -3.33 2.63
N TYR A 47 -1.65 -4.19 2.72
CA TYR A 47 -1.55 -5.40 1.91
C TYR A 47 -1.03 -6.58 2.73
N ARG A 48 -1.14 -7.77 2.18
CA ARG A 48 -0.55 -8.98 2.75
C ARG A 48 -0.01 -9.90 1.65
N LEU A 49 0.87 -10.81 2.07
CA LEU A 49 1.31 -11.92 1.25
C LEU A 49 0.52 -13.17 1.64
N ASN A 50 -0.02 -13.88 0.65
CA ASN A 50 -0.62 -15.19 0.88
C ASN A 50 0.40 -16.31 0.58
N GLY A 51 0.03 -17.57 0.89
CA GLY A 51 0.91 -18.74 0.74
C GLY A 51 1.43 -18.98 -0.68
N ASP A 52 0.74 -18.45 -1.69
CA ASP A 52 1.11 -18.59 -3.10
C ASP A 52 2.03 -17.45 -3.57
N LYS A 53 2.63 -16.70 -2.63
CA LYS A 53 3.43 -15.48 -2.88
C LYS A 53 2.66 -14.39 -3.63
N ARG A 54 1.32 -14.44 -3.64
CA ARG A 54 0.51 -13.37 -4.21
C ARG A 54 0.35 -12.24 -3.20
N ILE A 55 0.40 -11.02 -3.72
CA ILE A 55 0.17 -9.80 -2.97
C ILE A 55 -1.32 -9.47 -3.07
N GLU A 56 -1.96 -9.29 -1.93
CA GLU A 56 -3.35 -8.86 -1.85
C GLU A 56 -3.39 -7.46 -1.26
N ILE A 57 -3.85 -6.48 -2.05
CA ILE A 57 -4.21 -5.16 -1.53
C ILE A 57 -5.55 -5.30 -0.82
N ILE A 58 -5.59 -4.99 0.48
CA ILE A 58 -6.76 -5.21 1.33
C ILE A 58 -7.60 -3.95 1.44
N THR A 59 -6.97 -2.80 1.66
CA THR A 59 -7.65 -1.52 1.74
C THR A 59 -6.67 -0.38 1.53
N ILE A 60 -7.18 0.74 1.02
CA ILE A 60 -6.47 2.02 0.95
C ILE A 60 -7.25 2.98 1.85
N ILE A 61 -6.58 3.52 2.86
CA ILE A 61 -7.20 4.42 3.84
C ILE A 61 -6.60 5.80 3.67
N GLY A 62 -7.45 6.77 3.30
CA GLY A 62 -7.06 8.16 3.26
C GLY A 62 -6.94 8.74 4.66
N ARG A 63 -5.86 9.49 4.88
CA ARG A 63 -5.73 10.34 6.06
C ARG A 63 -6.65 11.53 5.86
N GLN A 64 -7.87 11.45 6.40
CA GLN A 64 -8.71 12.63 6.52
C GLN A 64 -8.00 13.63 7.43
N ALA A 65 -7.60 14.76 6.87
CA ALA A 65 -7.26 15.93 7.66
C ALA A 65 -8.58 16.52 8.16
N PHE A 66 -8.81 16.46 9.48
CA PHE A 66 -9.87 17.21 10.14
C PHE A 66 -9.47 18.69 10.23
#